data_AF-Q255Q6-F1
#
_entry.id   AF-Q255Q6-F1
#
_cell.length_a   1.000
_cell.length_b   1.000
_cell.length_c   1.000
_cell.angle_alpha   90.00
_cell.angle_beta   90.00
_cell.angle_gamma   90.00
#
_symmetry.space_group_name_H-M   'P 1'
#
loop_
_entity.id
_entity.type
_entity.pdbx_description
1 polymer ?
#
loop_
_entity_poly.entity_id
_entity_poly.type
_entity_poly.pdbx_seq_one_letter_code
_entity_poly.pdbx_strand_id
1 'polypeptide(L)'
;MSVFPNPNTLRLPIVSEPYPLSHCERFTTFIQRADYCFLFSKNFRAIGSCLKSPESCWDYLLLTLICVVSILSSLAIYILLIPFKLLILAILCPCQRKPQEISSLPATPKALLPLTELQKTFVEKTKSEILQKVSEEFEPNMATDILSLAPLPSPFLNSLATTTYSKHSCNYKHLTRLIHKLNSWNSGWQIIIHYLTVELKEDTSHPDAQTFPIMMHHLILALEDPKISQEKKRDALREISSYADKCKPTWAESIFRNINNLYNTRSSGRDQILLWLQMFKEQLLSQQQLISQQDEWHQINGLKEAYGEELGLIVDHLNENLSALTLRQTSKTPVNKLKYFVLKNHFEQTYKSSYSELIQYIYDAFLTSPPEIQANIYSFLLSEVANLINLPETGEHFNIVMDCFYDDNCEFQREGIIYLLYIMDIIVSKNT
;
A
#
# COMPACT_ATOMS: atom_id res chain seq x y z
N MET A 1 -10.36 -31.79 -55.50
CA MET A 1 -11.56 -30.94 -55.55
C MET A 1 -11.30 -29.71 -54.70
N SER A 2 -11.04 -28.60 -55.39
CA SER A 2 -10.88 -27.24 -54.89
C SER A 2 -12.24 -26.59 -54.72
N VAL A 3 -12.55 -26.03 -53.53
CA VAL A 3 -13.46 -24.88 -53.39
C VAL A 3 -13.04 -24.10 -52.14
N PHE A 4 -12.44 -22.93 -52.33
CA PHE A 4 -12.41 -21.84 -51.35
C PHE A 4 -13.83 -21.28 -51.15
N PRO A 5 -14.15 -20.78 -49.94
CA PRO A 5 -14.80 -19.47 -49.92
C PRO A 5 -14.20 -18.51 -48.87
N ASN A 6 -13.66 -17.42 -49.43
CA ASN A 6 -13.79 -16.00 -49.10
C ASN A 6 -14.15 -15.57 -47.64
N PRO A 7 -13.31 -14.72 -47.00
CA PRO A 7 -13.60 -14.07 -45.74
C PRO A 7 -14.51 -12.85 -45.96
N ASN A 8 -15.72 -12.87 -45.41
CA ASN A 8 -16.50 -11.66 -45.09
C ASN A 8 -17.80 -12.05 -44.38
N THR A 9 -17.78 -12.08 -43.05
CA THR A 9 -18.90 -11.66 -42.18
C THR A 9 -18.48 -11.70 -40.71
N LEU A 10 -17.63 -10.76 -40.32
CA LEU A 10 -17.60 -10.27 -38.95
C LEU A 10 -18.93 -9.56 -38.68
N ARG A 11 -19.87 -10.22 -37.98
CA ARG A 11 -20.93 -9.50 -37.29
C ARG A 11 -20.33 -8.93 -36.00
N LEU A 12 -19.81 -7.70 -36.12
CA LEU A 12 -19.62 -6.81 -34.98
C LEU A 12 -20.98 -6.57 -34.28
N PRO A 13 -21.02 -6.49 -32.94
CA PRO A 13 -22.12 -5.80 -32.29
C PRO A 13 -22.09 -4.34 -32.72
N ILE A 14 -23.26 -3.83 -33.10
CA ILE A 14 -23.50 -2.45 -33.48
C ILE A 14 -22.98 -1.56 -32.34
N VAL A 15 -21.89 -0.85 -32.61
CA VAL A 15 -21.44 0.28 -31.81
C VAL A 15 -22.50 1.36 -32.00
N SER A 16 -23.34 1.55 -30.98
CA SER A 16 -24.16 2.74 -30.87
C SER A 16 -23.25 3.97 -30.92
N GLU A 17 -23.46 4.81 -31.92
CA GLU A 17 -22.81 6.11 -32.07
C GLU A 17 -22.92 6.93 -30.78
N PRO A 18 -21.87 7.67 -30.37
CA PRO A 18 -22.00 8.58 -29.25
C PRO A 18 -22.91 9.74 -29.66
N TYR A 19 -24.04 9.86 -28.98
CA TYR A 19 -24.91 11.03 -29.03
C TYR A 19 -24.07 12.32 -28.92
N PRO A 20 -24.42 13.39 -29.65
CA PRO A 20 -23.77 14.67 -29.46
C PRO A 20 -24.05 15.16 -28.03
N LEU A 21 -23.00 15.14 -27.18
CA LEU A 21 -23.01 15.72 -25.84
C LEU A 21 -23.70 17.09 -25.89
N SER A 22 -24.72 17.27 -25.06
CA SER A 22 -25.45 18.53 -24.97
C SER A 22 -24.47 19.67 -24.62
N HIS A 23 -24.74 20.89 -25.10
CA HIS A 23 -23.91 22.06 -24.78
C HIS A 23 -23.68 22.26 -23.26
N CYS A 24 -24.60 21.73 -22.44
CA CYS A 24 -24.53 21.74 -20.99
C CYS A 24 -23.41 20.82 -20.44
N GLU A 25 -23.23 19.62 -21.00
CA GLU A 25 -22.19 18.67 -20.57
C GLU A 25 -20.78 19.13 -20.95
N ARG A 26 -20.63 19.81 -22.10
CA ARG A 26 -19.34 20.42 -22.49
C ARG A 26 -18.97 21.59 -21.59
N PHE A 27 -19.96 22.36 -21.15
CA PHE A 27 -19.74 23.50 -20.25
C PHE A 27 -19.36 23.03 -18.83
N THR A 28 -20.02 21.99 -18.31
CA THR A 28 -19.68 21.40 -17.01
C THR A 28 -18.32 20.72 -17.00
N THR A 29 -17.97 19.95 -18.04
CA THR A 29 -16.61 19.35 -18.13
C THR A 29 -15.52 20.41 -18.27
N PHE A 30 -15.77 21.50 -19.01
CA PHE A 30 -14.83 22.61 -19.12
C PHE A 30 -14.62 23.31 -17.78
N ILE A 31 -15.70 23.62 -17.03
CA ILE A 31 -15.59 24.26 -15.71
C ILE A 31 -14.94 23.32 -14.69
N GLN A 32 -15.22 22.02 -14.72
CA GLN A 32 -14.57 21.04 -13.84
C GLN A 32 -13.06 20.91 -14.10
N ARG A 33 -12.63 20.94 -15.37
CA ARG A 33 -11.21 20.89 -15.77
C ARG A 33 -10.47 22.22 -15.71
N ALA A 34 -11.16 23.35 -15.54
CA ALA A 34 -10.55 24.67 -15.45
C ALA A 34 -9.89 24.86 -14.09
N ASP A 35 -8.78 24.17 -13.83
CA ASP A 35 -7.88 24.49 -12.73
C ASP A 35 -7.01 25.72 -13.08
N TYR A 36 -6.37 26.28 -12.06
CA TYR A 36 -5.54 27.46 -12.23
C TYR A 36 -4.40 27.24 -13.25
N CYS A 37 -3.79 26.04 -13.22
CA CYS A 37 -2.68 25.67 -14.12
C CYS A 37 -3.12 25.57 -15.58
N PHE A 38 -4.32 25.05 -15.84
CA PHE A 38 -4.92 24.97 -17.17
C PHE A 38 -5.23 26.36 -17.71
N LEU A 39 -5.84 27.23 -16.90
CA LEU A 39 -6.10 28.63 -17.28
C LEU A 39 -4.81 29.39 -17.56
N PHE A 40 -3.80 29.23 -16.71
CA PHE A 40 -2.47 29.82 -16.91
C PHE A 40 -1.84 29.33 -18.21
N SER A 41 -1.78 28.01 -18.45
CA SER A 41 -1.17 27.45 -19.66
C SER A 41 -1.86 27.91 -20.94
N LYS A 42 -3.20 28.05 -20.90
CA LYS A 42 -4.01 28.49 -22.04
C LYS A 42 -3.83 29.98 -22.31
N ASN A 43 -3.87 30.82 -21.28
CA ASN A 43 -3.64 32.26 -21.40
C ASN A 43 -2.21 32.57 -21.82
N PHE A 44 -1.23 31.90 -21.22
CA PHE A 44 0.18 32.03 -21.60
C PHE A 44 0.42 31.62 -23.05
N ARG A 45 -0.21 30.54 -23.52
CA ARG A 45 -0.10 30.12 -24.92
C ARG A 45 -0.82 31.08 -25.88
N ALA A 46 -1.98 31.61 -25.51
CA ALA A 46 -2.75 32.54 -26.34
C ALA A 46 -2.09 33.93 -26.47
N ILE A 47 -1.48 34.42 -25.38
CA ILE A 47 -0.75 35.69 -25.38
C ILE A 47 0.66 35.50 -25.95
N GLY A 48 1.31 34.39 -25.60
CA GLY A 48 2.68 34.06 -26.01
C GLY A 48 2.81 33.56 -27.46
N SER A 49 1.72 33.17 -28.13
CA SER A 49 1.77 32.73 -29.55
C SER A 49 2.20 33.83 -30.52
N CYS A 50 2.25 35.08 -30.07
CA CYS A 50 2.74 36.21 -30.85
C CYS A 50 4.27 36.41 -30.74
N LEU A 51 4.97 35.73 -29.82
CA LEU A 51 6.43 35.80 -29.73
C LEU A 51 7.10 34.68 -30.54
N LYS A 52 8.01 35.10 -31.42
CA LYS A 52 9.07 34.21 -31.93
C LYS A 52 10.18 34.12 -30.88
N SER A 53 11.01 33.07 -30.97
CA SER A 53 12.08 32.75 -30.00
C SER A 53 12.84 34.00 -29.54
N PRO A 54 13.01 34.22 -28.21
CA PRO A 54 13.61 35.45 -27.69
C PRO A 54 15.11 35.51 -28.05
N GLU A 55 15.52 36.56 -28.76
CA GLU A 55 16.91 36.77 -29.19
C GLU A 55 17.56 37.99 -28.51
N SER A 56 16.78 38.84 -27.83
CA SER A 56 17.25 40.05 -27.16
C SER A 56 16.76 40.16 -25.70
N CYS A 57 17.44 40.99 -24.89
CA CYS A 57 17.05 41.29 -23.50
C CYS A 57 15.63 41.86 -23.39
N TRP A 58 15.19 42.62 -24.40
CA TRP A 58 13.83 43.15 -24.49
C TRP A 58 12.78 42.05 -24.68
N ASP A 59 13.12 40.96 -25.36
CA ASP A 59 12.24 39.81 -25.53
C ASP A 59 12.03 39.05 -24.22
N TYR A 60 13.07 38.98 -23.37
CA TYR A 60 12.96 38.39 -22.03
C TYR A 60 12.12 39.25 -21.09
N LEU A 61 12.24 40.58 -21.17
CA LEU A 61 11.36 41.51 -20.44
C LEU A 61 9.91 41.39 -20.89
N LEU A 62 9.67 41.30 -22.20
CA LEU A 62 8.34 41.10 -22.77
C LEU A 62 7.75 39.74 -22.37
N LEU A 63 8.54 38.68 -22.37
CA LEU A 63 8.14 37.35 -21.92
C LEU A 63 7.78 37.35 -20.43
N THR A 64 8.57 38.04 -19.61
CA THR A 64 8.32 38.18 -18.17
C THR A 64 7.01 38.94 -17.92
N LEU A 65 6.77 40.03 -18.66
CA LEU A 65 5.51 40.78 -18.58
C LEU A 65 4.32 39.90 -18.98
N ILE A 66 4.45 39.11 -20.04
CA ILE A 66 3.40 38.17 -20.49
C ILE A 66 3.14 37.09 -19.45
N CYS A 67 4.18 36.55 -18.80
CA CYS A 67 4.02 35.64 -17.67
C CYS A 67 3.23 36.29 -16.54
N VAL A 68 3.60 37.50 -16.11
CA VAL A 68 2.93 38.21 -15.02
C VAL A 68 1.47 38.51 -15.36
N VAL A 69 1.20 39.00 -16.56
CA VAL A 69 -0.18 39.26 -17.03
C VAL A 69 -0.97 37.95 -17.13
N SER A 70 -0.36 36.85 -17.57
CA SER A 70 -1.01 35.53 -17.63
C SER A 70 -1.32 34.99 -16.24
N ILE A 71 -0.44 35.18 -15.25
CA ILE A 71 -0.65 34.80 -13.85
C ILE A 71 -1.83 35.59 -13.27
N LEU A 72 -1.82 36.92 -13.39
CA LEU A 72 -2.83 37.80 -12.80
C LEU A 72 -4.20 37.59 -13.45
N SER A 73 -4.25 37.50 -14.79
CA SER A 73 -5.50 37.23 -15.51
C SER A 73 -6.07 35.85 -15.18
N SER A 74 -5.23 34.82 -15.10
CA SER A 74 -5.67 33.46 -14.74
C SER A 74 -6.16 33.39 -13.29
N LEU A 75 -5.53 34.14 -12.38
CA LEU A 75 -5.98 34.23 -10.99
C LEU A 75 -7.34 34.94 -10.90
N ALA A 76 -7.51 36.07 -11.57
CA ALA A 76 -8.78 36.80 -11.60
C ALA A 76 -9.91 35.95 -12.21
N ILE A 77 -9.65 35.26 -13.32
CA ILE A 77 -10.62 34.34 -13.96
C ILE A 77 -10.92 33.16 -13.03
N TYR A 78 -9.91 32.60 -12.36
CA TYR A 78 -10.12 31.49 -11.43
C TYR A 78 -11.00 31.90 -10.24
N ILE A 79 -10.73 33.06 -9.63
CA ILE A 79 -11.55 33.60 -8.53
C ILE A 79 -13.00 33.82 -8.97
N LEU A 80 -13.21 34.35 -10.18
CA LEU A 80 -14.56 34.51 -10.75
C LEU A 80 -15.25 33.18 -11.06
N LEU A 81 -14.48 32.11 -11.33
CA LEU A 81 -14.99 30.77 -11.61
C LEU A 81 -15.30 29.97 -10.34
N ILE A 82 -14.74 30.32 -9.18
CA ILE A 82 -15.02 29.65 -7.89
C ILE A 82 -16.53 29.59 -7.58
N PRO A 83 -17.31 30.69 -7.61
CA PRO A 83 -18.74 30.64 -7.30
C PRO A 83 -19.51 29.76 -8.29
N PHE A 84 -19.13 29.75 -9.57
CA PHE A 84 -19.74 28.87 -10.58
C PHE A 84 -19.36 27.40 -10.37
N LYS A 85 -18.12 27.11 -9.99
CA LYS A 85 -17.69 25.74 -9.62
C LYS A 85 -18.47 25.23 -8.43
N LEU A 86 -18.64 26.06 -7.39
CA LEU A 86 -19.43 25.72 -6.21
C LEU A 86 -20.91 25.51 -6.55
N LEU A 87 -21.48 26.35 -7.42
CA LEU A 87 -22.86 26.20 -7.90
C LEU A 87 -23.04 24.91 -8.71
N ILE A 88 -22.10 24.59 -9.60
CA ILE A 88 -22.14 23.35 -10.40
C ILE A 88 -21.93 22.12 -9.52
N LEU A 89 -21.04 22.18 -8.52
CA LEU A 89 -20.90 21.13 -7.50
C LEU A 89 -22.22 20.96 -6.74
N ALA A 90 -22.87 22.05 -6.32
CA ALA A 90 -24.15 22.01 -5.62
C ALA A 90 -25.30 21.47 -6.49
N ILE A 91 -25.31 21.74 -7.80
CA ILE A 91 -26.31 21.24 -8.75
C ILE A 91 -26.05 19.79 -9.18
N LEU A 92 -24.78 19.36 -9.20
CA LEU A 92 -24.40 17.97 -9.53
C LEU A 92 -24.44 17.03 -8.31
N CYS A 93 -24.36 17.57 -7.08
CA CYS A 93 -24.42 16.78 -5.84
C CYS A 93 -25.70 15.92 -5.70
N PRO A 94 -26.90 16.39 -6.10
CA PRO A 94 -28.11 15.56 -6.10
C PRO A 94 -28.14 14.53 -7.24
N CYS A 95 -27.41 14.75 -8.33
CA CYS A 95 -27.50 13.94 -9.57
C CYS A 95 -26.35 12.93 -9.75
N GLN A 96 -25.27 13.02 -8.97
CA GLN A 96 -24.20 12.01 -8.92
C GLN A 96 -24.37 10.98 -7.81
N ARG A 97 -25.35 11.14 -6.91
CA ARG A 97 -25.90 10.02 -6.14
C ARG A 97 -26.82 9.19 -7.04
N LYS A 98 -26.22 8.49 -8.02
CA LYS A 98 -26.71 7.13 -8.23
C LYS A 98 -26.32 6.37 -6.96
N PRO A 99 -27.26 5.79 -6.22
CA PRO A 99 -26.89 4.76 -5.27
C PRO A 99 -26.34 3.63 -6.13
N GLN A 100 -25.02 3.62 -6.31
CA GLN A 100 -24.33 2.37 -6.44
C GLN A 100 -24.69 1.66 -5.15
N GLU A 101 -25.48 0.60 -5.25
CA GLU A 101 -25.66 -0.39 -4.19
C GLU A 101 -24.27 -0.95 -3.88
N ILE A 102 -23.48 -0.16 -3.16
CA ILE A 102 -22.52 -0.71 -2.24
C ILE A 102 -23.41 -1.25 -1.14
N SER A 103 -23.59 -2.56 -1.15
CA SER A 103 -24.06 -3.33 0.00
C SER A 103 -23.03 -3.20 1.13
N SER A 104 -22.84 -1.98 1.65
CA SER A 104 -21.92 -1.61 2.73
C SER A 104 -22.55 -0.62 3.71
N LEU A 105 -23.87 -0.55 3.74
CA LEU A 105 -24.60 -0.30 4.98
C LEU A 105 -25.35 -1.60 5.25
N PRO A 106 -25.22 -2.21 6.46
CA PRO A 106 -26.17 -3.24 6.84
C PRO A 106 -27.56 -2.64 6.64
N ALA A 107 -28.47 -3.47 6.12
CA ALA A 107 -29.87 -3.10 5.91
C ALA A 107 -30.35 -2.22 7.06
N THR A 108 -31.01 -1.11 6.73
CA THR A 108 -31.68 -0.23 7.69
C THR A 108 -32.28 -1.10 8.78
N PRO A 109 -31.87 -0.96 10.06
CA PRO A 109 -32.09 -2.00 11.03
C PRO A 109 -33.58 -2.29 11.11
N LYS A 110 -33.93 -3.58 11.02
CA LYS A 110 -35.16 -4.10 11.65
C LYS A 110 -35.25 -3.41 13.00
N ALA A 111 -36.40 -2.79 13.31
CA ALA A 111 -36.62 -2.01 14.51
C ALA A 111 -35.78 -2.52 15.69
N LEU A 112 -34.73 -1.77 16.06
CA LEU A 112 -33.79 -2.17 17.10
C LEU A 112 -34.57 -2.39 18.39
N LEU A 113 -34.35 -3.53 19.03
CA LEU A 113 -35.04 -3.83 20.27
C LEU A 113 -34.44 -2.98 21.39
N PRO A 114 -35.27 -2.30 22.20
CA PRO A 114 -34.77 -1.59 23.36
C PRO A 114 -34.16 -2.59 24.35
N LEU A 115 -33.04 -2.22 24.94
CA LEU A 115 -32.37 -3.03 25.96
C LEU A 115 -33.27 -3.23 27.19
N THR A 116 -33.29 -4.46 27.70
CA THR A 116 -33.73 -4.73 29.07
C THR A 116 -32.76 -4.12 30.09
N GLU A 117 -33.22 -3.83 31.31
CA GLU A 117 -32.35 -3.27 32.37
C GLU A 117 -31.13 -4.14 32.69
N LEU A 118 -31.27 -5.47 32.58
CA LEU A 118 -30.17 -6.40 32.76
C LEU A 118 -29.14 -6.29 31.61
N GLN A 119 -29.61 -6.13 30.36
CA GLN A 119 -28.72 -5.90 29.21
C GLN A 119 -28.02 -4.55 29.28
N LYS A 120 -28.69 -3.47 29.73
CA LYS A 120 -28.06 -2.17 29.95
C LYS A 120 -26.92 -2.26 30.96
N THR A 121 -27.18 -2.90 32.10
CA THR A 121 -26.17 -3.09 33.15
C THR A 121 -24.98 -3.89 32.63
N PHE A 122 -25.23 -4.93 31.82
CA PHE A 122 -24.19 -5.72 31.19
C PHE A 122 -23.36 -4.91 30.17
N VAL A 123 -24.00 -4.12 29.31
CA VAL A 123 -23.34 -3.26 28.32
C VAL A 123 -22.45 -2.22 29.01
N GLU A 124 -22.95 -1.51 30.02
CA GLU A 124 -22.18 -0.53 30.79
C GLU A 124 -21.00 -1.16 31.54
N LYS A 125 -21.21 -2.35 32.10
CA LYS A 125 -20.11 -3.11 32.73
C LYS A 125 -19.05 -3.49 31.70
N THR A 126 -19.45 -3.99 30.54
CA THR A 126 -18.54 -4.36 29.45
C THR A 126 -17.75 -3.16 28.97
N LYS A 127 -18.42 -2.02 28.77
CA LYS A 127 -17.78 -0.74 28.41
C LYS A 127 -16.72 -0.33 29.43
N SER A 128 -17.06 -0.40 30.72
CA SER A 128 -16.14 -0.09 31.82
C SER A 128 -14.94 -1.06 31.85
N GLU A 129 -15.17 -2.36 31.63
CA GLU A 129 -14.12 -3.37 31.55
C GLU A 129 -13.18 -3.11 30.37
N ILE A 130 -13.70 -2.77 29.18
CA ILE A 130 -12.89 -2.40 28.01
C ILE A 130 -12.03 -1.16 28.30
N LEU A 131 -12.62 -0.09 28.82
CA LEU A 131 -11.92 1.16 29.14
C LEU A 131 -10.84 0.96 30.19
N GLN A 132 -11.13 0.16 31.22
CA GLN A 132 -10.14 -0.23 32.21
C GLN A 132 -9.00 -1.01 31.55
N LYS A 133 -9.33 -1.98 30.67
CA LYS A 133 -8.34 -2.83 30.01
C LYS A 133 -7.36 -2.01 29.18
N VAL A 134 -7.83 -1.11 28.32
CA VAL A 134 -6.94 -0.30 27.46
C VAL A 134 -6.09 0.72 28.24
N SER A 135 -6.44 0.98 29.50
CA SER A 135 -5.69 1.86 30.40
C SER A 135 -4.60 1.13 31.21
N GLU A 136 -4.52 -0.20 31.12
CA GLU A 136 -3.49 -0.99 31.81
C GLU A 136 -2.10 -0.80 31.18
N GLU A 137 -1.06 -1.19 31.93
CA GLU A 137 0.28 -1.35 31.34
C GLU A 137 0.39 -2.69 30.62
N PHE A 138 0.87 -2.65 29.38
CA PHE A 138 1.07 -3.82 28.55
C PHE A 138 2.55 -4.05 28.22
N GLU A 139 2.85 -5.29 27.84
CA GLU A 139 4.09 -5.66 27.17
C GLU A 139 3.80 -6.58 25.97
N PRO A 140 4.70 -6.65 24.97
CA PRO A 140 4.55 -7.57 23.86
C PRO A 140 4.59 -9.02 24.37
N ASN A 141 3.67 -9.84 23.86
CA ASN A 141 3.60 -11.23 24.23
C ASN A 141 4.73 -12.01 23.53
N MET A 142 5.56 -12.68 24.33
CA MET A 142 6.72 -13.44 23.88
C MET A 142 6.46 -14.94 23.75
N ALA A 143 5.20 -15.40 23.90
CA ALA A 143 4.83 -16.79 23.62
C ALA A 143 5.14 -17.14 22.16
N THR A 144 5.70 -18.32 21.91
CA THR A 144 6.25 -18.68 20.58
C THR A 144 5.18 -18.69 19.48
N ASP A 145 3.98 -19.18 19.78
CA ASP A 145 2.84 -19.18 18.87
C ASP A 145 2.39 -17.76 18.51
N ILE A 146 2.42 -16.83 19.47
CA ILE A 146 2.09 -15.42 19.23
C ILE A 146 3.20 -14.69 18.48
N LEU A 147 4.46 -14.94 18.84
CA LEU A 147 5.61 -14.34 18.19
C LEU A 147 5.70 -14.80 16.71
N SER A 148 5.29 -16.03 16.43
CA SER A 148 5.22 -16.58 15.07
C SER A 148 4.05 -16.06 14.22
N LEU A 149 3.13 -15.27 14.80
CA LEU A 149 1.99 -14.74 14.06
C LEU A 149 2.46 -13.96 12.83
N ALA A 150 2.00 -14.43 11.68
CA ALA A 150 2.27 -13.86 10.38
C ALA A 150 0.95 -13.72 9.60
N PRO A 151 0.86 -12.72 8.71
CA PRO A 151 -0.36 -12.51 7.93
C PRO A 151 -0.47 -13.62 6.87
N LEU A 152 -1.65 -14.24 6.69
CA LEU A 152 -1.90 -15.33 5.71
C LEU A 152 -1.25 -15.10 4.33
N PRO A 153 -0.43 -16.00 3.77
CA PRO A 153 0.32 -15.70 2.56
C PRO A 153 -0.62 -15.33 1.40
N SER A 154 -0.31 -14.23 0.70
CA SER A 154 -1.11 -13.81 -0.46
C SER A 154 -1.04 -14.89 -1.54
N PRO A 155 -2.14 -15.23 -2.24
CA PRO A 155 -2.11 -16.17 -3.36
C PRO A 155 -1.07 -15.80 -4.42
N PHE A 156 -0.78 -14.51 -4.56
CA PHE A 156 0.27 -14.00 -5.45
C PHE A 156 1.68 -14.27 -4.92
N LEU A 157 1.89 -14.20 -3.60
CA LEU A 157 3.18 -14.57 -3.01
C LEU A 157 3.41 -16.08 -3.10
N ASN A 158 2.35 -16.88 -2.94
CA ASN A 158 2.42 -18.31 -3.19
C ASN A 158 2.80 -18.59 -4.64
N SER A 159 2.21 -17.89 -5.62
CA SER A 159 2.62 -18.06 -7.02
C SER A 159 4.07 -17.66 -7.24
N LEU A 160 4.52 -16.54 -6.66
CA LEU A 160 5.92 -16.11 -6.73
C LEU A 160 6.86 -17.17 -6.14
N ALA A 161 6.45 -17.82 -5.06
CA ALA A 161 7.24 -18.85 -4.39
C ALA A 161 7.27 -20.20 -5.11
N THR A 162 6.22 -20.56 -5.85
CA THR A 162 6.10 -21.85 -6.52
C THR A 162 6.39 -21.80 -8.02
N THR A 163 6.68 -20.62 -8.58
CA THR A 163 6.88 -20.47 -10.04
C THR A 163 8.25 -20.97 -10.49
N THR A 164 8.27 -22.08 -11.22
CA THR A 164 9.42 -22.52 -12.03
C THR A 164 9.38 -21.90 -13.43
N TYR A 165 10.23 -20.92 -13.71
CA TYR A 165 10.48 -20.48 -15.08
C TYR A 165 11.69 -21.24 -15.67
N SER A 166 11.51 -21.78 -16.88
CA SER A 166 12.64 -22.19 -17.72
C SER A 166 13.59 -21.01 -17.92
N LYS A 167 14.90 -21.27 -18.01
CA LYS A 167 16.05 -20.32 -18.10
C LYS A 167 15.86 -19.03 -18.94
N HIS A 168 14.83 -18.91 -19.76
CA HIS A 168 14.49 -17.73 -20.54
C HIS A 168 13.00 -17.40 -20.43
N SER A 169 12.64 -16.29 -19.77
CA SER A 169 11.90 -15.18 -20.40
C SER A 169 11.25 -14.24 -19.37
N CYS A 170 12.04 -13.37 -18.75
CA CYS A 170 11.49 -12.07 -18.35
C CYS A 170 11.61 -11.11 -19.54
N ASN A 171 10.53 -10.42 -19.89
CA ASN A 171 10.56 -9.42 -20.96
C ASN A 171 11.06 -8.08 -20.41
N TYR A 172 12.38 -7.95 -20.21
CA TYR A 172 12.99 -6.73 -19.66
C TYR A 172 12.72 -5.49 -20.52
N LYS A 173 12.58 -5.64 -21.84
CA LYS A 173 12.20 -4.52 -22.73
C LYS A 173 10.82 -3.99 -22.38
N HIS A 174 9.89 -4.88 -22.03
CA HIS A 174 8.55 -4.51 -21.58
C HIS A 174 8.58 -3.84 -20.21
N LEU A 175 9.34 -4.39 -19.25
CA LEU A 175 9.56 -3.75 -17.95
C LEU A 175 10.07 -2.31 -18.10
N THR A 176 11.10 -2.09 -18.94
CA THR A 176 11.63 -0.76 -19.23
C THR A 176 10.55 0.18 -19.77
N ARG A 177 9.71 -0.28 -20.70
CA ARG A 177 8.60 0.53 -21.24
C ARG A 177 7.58 0.89 -20.17
N LEU A 178 7.24 -0.04 -19.27
CA LEU A 178 6.32 0.22 -18.15
C LEU A 178 6.88 1.27 -17.20
N ILE A 179 8.16 1.15 -16.81
CA ILE A 179 8.84 2.12 -15.95
C ILE A 179 8.87 3.52 -16.58
N HIS A 180 9.17 3.62 -17.88
CA HIS A 180 9.11 4.89 -18.60
C HIS A 180 7.68 5.46 -18.67
N LYS A 181 6.67 4.62 -18.97
CA LYS A 181 5.26 5.04 -19.01
C LYS A 181 4.78 5.60 -17.67
N LEU A 182 5.31 5.07 -16.57
CA LEU A 182 5.04 5.53 -15.21
C LEU A 182 5.83 6.79 -14.80
N ASN A 183 6.73 7.30 -15.65
CA ASN A 183 7.67 8.39 -15.34
C ASN A 183 8.57 8.09 -14.11
N SER A 184 8.93 6.81 -13.90
CA SER A 184 9.76 6.37 -12.78
C SER A 184 11.20 6.01 -13.18
N TRP A 185 11.59 6.28 -14.42
CA TRP A 185 12.94 5.97 -14.90
C TRP A 185 13.99 6.90 -14.28
N ASN A 186 15.04 6.33 -13.69
CA ASN A 186 16.15 7.06 -13.07
C ASN A 186 17.48 6.28 -13.19
N SER A 187 18.56 6.82 -12.62
CA SER A 187 19.88 6.19 -12.63
C SER A 187 19.91 4.83 -11.93
N GLY A 188 19.11 4.64 -10.87
CA GLY A 188 19.01 3.34 -10.19
C GLY A 188 18.43 2.26 -11.10
N TRP A 189 17.37 2.56 -11.84
CA TRP A 189 16.81 1.65 -12.85
C TRP A 189 17.76 1.41 -14.02
N GLN A 190 18.58 2.38 -14.42
CA GLN A 190 19.63 2.16 -15.43
C GLN A 190 20.63 1.08 -14.97
N ILE A 191 21.10 1.16 -13.72
CA ILE A 191 22.02 0.18 -13.12
C ILE A 191 21.37 -1.21 -13.09
N ILE A 192 20.16 -1.30 -12.53
CA ILE A 192 19.45 -2.58 -12.38
C ILE A 192 19.17 -3.22 -13.74
N ILE A 193 18.66 -2.46 -14.72
CA ILE A 193 18.34 -2.99 -16.05
C ILE A 193 19.61 -3.35 -16.83
N HIS A 194 20.70 -2.58 -16.69
CA HIS A 194 21.98 -2.92 -17.31
C HIS A 194 22.47 -4.28 -16.84
N TYR A 195 22.49 -4.51 -15.52
CA TYR A 195 22.85 -5.79 -14.93
C TYR A 195 22.00 -6.94 -15.49
N LEU A 196 20.68 -6.77 -15.49
CA LEU A 196 19.73 -7.82 -15.90
C LEU A 196 19.79 -8.18 -17.39
N THR A 197 20.16 -7.22 -18.25
CA THR A 197 20.11 -7.40 -19.71
C THR A 197 21.47 -7.64 -20.35
N VAL A 198 22.55 -7.18 -19.72
CA VAL A 198 23.93 -7.30 -20.19
C VAL A 198 24.69 -8.28 -19.33
N GLU A 199 25.04 -7.91 -18.09
CA GLU A 199 25.93 -8.69 -17.22
C GLU A 199 25.39 -10.10 -16.93
N LEU A 200 24.10 -10.21 -16.57
CA LEU A 200 23.48 -11.49 -16.23
C LEU A 200 23.33 -12.43 -17.43
N LYS A 201 23.25 -11.85 -18.64
CA LYS A 201 23.18 -12.62 -19.88
C LYS A 201 24.54 -13.20 -20.27
N GLU A 202 25.61 -12.52 -19.89
CA GLU A 202 26.99 -12.97 -20.14
C GLU A 202 27.41 -14.10 -19.18
N ASP A 203 26.88 -14.13 -17.95
CA ASP A 203 27.09 -15.22 -16.99
C ASP A 203 25.79 -15.91 -16.55
N THR A 204 25.28 -16.78 -17.42
CA THR A 204 24.07 -17.59 -17.14
C THR A 204 24.29 -18.74 -16.16
N SER A 205 25.52 -18.94 -15.68
CA SER A 205 25.85 -19.94 -14.65
C SER A 205 25.53 -19.42 -13.24
N HIS A 206 25.42 -18.10 -13.10
CA HIS A 206 25.18 -17.43 -11.86
C HIS A 206 23.73 -17.69 -11.33
N PRO A 207 23.52 -17.99 -10.02
CA PRO A 207 22.20 -18.14 -9.38
C PRO A 207 21.17 -17.04 -9.72
N ASP A 208 21.63 -15.79 -9.73
CA ASP A 208 20.89 -14.59 -10.14
C ASP A 208 20.12 -14.78 -11.48
N ALA A 209 20.64 -15.61 -12.40
CA ALA A 209 20.02 -15.88 -13.70
C ALA A 209 18.76 -16.75 -13.62
N GLN A 210 18.53 -17.41 -12.48
CA GLN A 210 17.32 -18.17 -12.19
C GLN A 210 16.30 -17.32 -11.44
N THR A 211 16.75 -16.56 -10.43
CA THR A 211 15.87 -15.85 -9.52
C THR A 211 15.35 -14.50 -10.06
N PHE A 212 16.22 -13.64 -10.61
CA PHE A 212 15.79 -12.31 -11.05
C PHE A 212 14.71 -12.32 -12.15
N PRO A 213 14.74 -13.23 -13.15
CA PRO A 213 13.65 -13.32 -14.12
C PRO A 213 12.28 -13.56 -13.47
N ILE A 214 12.21 -14.41 -12.45
CA ILE A 214 10.97 -14.71 -11.71
C ILE A 214 10.45 -13.44 -11.03
N MET A 215 11.32 -12.75 -10.29
CA MET A 215 10.94 -11.53 -9.56
C MET A 215 10.52 -10.40 -10.50
N MET A 216 11.27 -10.19 -11.58
CA MET A 216 10.98 -9.13 -12.55
C MET A 216 9.73 -9.42 -13.37
N HIS A 217 9.41 -10.69 -13.61
CA HIS A 217 8.12 -11.06 -14.20
C HIS A 217 6.96 -10.68 -13.28
N HIS A 218 7.05 -11.01 -11.98
CA HIS A 218 6.01 -10.65 -11.01
C HIS A 218 5.91 -9.13 -10.82
N LEU A 219 7.03 -8.40 -10.93
CA LEU A 219 6.99 -6.94 -10.98
C LEU A 219 6.22 -6.45 -12.22
N ILE A 220 6.45 -7.02 -13.41
CA ILE A 220 5.68 -6.68 -14.62
C ILE A 220 4.18 -6.88 -14.36
N LEU A 221 3.78 -8.04 -13.82
CA LEU A 221 2.37 -8.32 -13.49
C LEU A 221 1.80 -7.25 -12.55
N ALA A 222 2.54 -6.88 -11.50
CA ALA A 222 2.15 -5.82 -10.56
C ALA A 222 1.93 -4.46 -11.25
N LEU A 223 2.85 -4.11 -12.17
CA LEU A 223 2.79 -2.84 -12.89
C LEU A 223 1.68 -2.81 -13.95
N GLU A 224 1.27 -3.96 -14.47
CA GLU A 224 0.18 -4.09 -15.44
C GLU A 224 -1.20 -4.15 -14.81
N ASP A 225 -1.31 -4.57 -13.55
CA ASP A 225 -2.61 -4.74 -12.88
C ASP A 225 -3.38 -3.41 -12.81
N PRO A 226 -4.56 -3.29 -13.46
CA PRO A 226 -5.34 -2.05 -13.46
C PRO A 226 -5.92 -1.68 -12.09
N LYS A 227 -6.01 -2.63 -11.14
CA LYS A 227 -6.52 -2.39 -9.79
C LYS A 227 -5.52 -1.64 -8.91
N ILE A 228 -4.23 -1.71 -9.25
CA ILE A 228 -3.17 -1.02 -8.52
C ILE A 228 -3.02 0.39 -9.09
N SER A 229 -3.15 1.40 -8.22
CA SER A 229 -3.04 2.80 -8.63
C SER A 229 -1.68 3.13 -9.22
N GLN A 230 -1.65 4.07 -10.17
CA GLN A 230 -0.40 4.51 -10.81
C GLN A 230 0.59 5.11 -9.79
N GLU A 231 0.08 5.74 -8.72
CA GLU A 231 0.89 6.30 -7.65
C GLU A 231 1.62 5.22 -6.86
N LYS A 232 0.90 4.19 -6.36
CA LYS A 232 1.50 3.06 -5.65
C LYS A 232 2.58 2.38 -6.50
N LYS A 233 2.34 2.22 -7.80
CA LYS A 233 3.35 1.69 -8.75
C LYS A 233 4.58 2.57 -8.83
N ARG A 234 4.42 3.89 -8.90
CA ARG A 234 5.54 4.84 -8.96
C ARG A 234 6.36 4.82 -7.67
N ASP A 235 5.71 4.75 -6.52
CA ASP A 235 6.39 4.72 -5.23
C ASP A 235 7.17 3.42 -5.05
N ALA A 236 6.57 2.28 -5.40
CA ALA A 236 7.27 0.99 -5.41
C ALA A 236 8.50 1.00 -6.33
N LEU A 237 8.37 1.55 -7.54
CA LEU A 237 9.51 1.67 -8.46
C LEU A 237 10.59 2.62 -7.94
N ARG A 238 10.21 3.71 -7.26
CA ARG A 238 11.15 4.65 -6.66
C ARG A 238 11.94 3.97 -5.54
N GLU A 239 11.24 3.27 -4.66
CA GLU A 239 11.85 2.54 -3.55
C GLU A 239 12.79 1.44 -4.05
N ILE A 240 12.40 0.62 -5.03
CA ILE A 240 13.30 -0.41 -5.59
C ILE A 240 14.59 0.22 -6.12
N SER A 241 14.48 1.31 -6.88
CA SER A 241 15.63 1.96 -7.49
C SER A 241 16.56 2.64 -6.49
N SER A 242 16.09 3.00 -5.29
CA SER A 242 16.94 3.66 -4.29
C SER A 242 17.96 2.72 -3.66
N TYR A 243 17.84 1.40 -3.87
CA TYR A 243 18.81 0.40 -3.44
C TYR A 243 19.79 -0.02 -4.55
N ALA A 244 19.79 0.64 -5.71
CA ALA A 244 20.60 0.24 -6.86
C ALA A 244 22.12 0.31 -6.62
N ASP A 245 22.58 1.07 -5.63
CA ASP A 245 23.97 1.14 -5.18
C ASP A 245 24.35 0.01 -4.18
N LYS A 246 23.35 -0.75 -3.71
CA LYS A 246 23.52 -1.89 -2.79
C LYS A 246 23.78 -3.20 -3.52
N CYS A 247 23.99 -4.27 -2.76
CA CYS A 247 24.22 -5.59 -3.33
C CYS A 247 22.94 -6.19 -3.96
N LYS A 248 23.12 -7.12 -4.90
CA LYS A 248 22.04 -7.74 -5.68
C LYS A 248 20.99 -8.46 -4.81
N PRO A 249 21.35 -9.15 -3.72
CA PRO A 249 20.36 -9.71 -2.79
C PRO A 249 19.47 -8.62 -2.16
N THR A 250 19.99 -7.41 -1.90
CA THR A 250 19.19 -6.27 -1.43
C THR A 250 18.20 -5.79 -2.49
N TRP A 251 18.58 -5.82 -3.78
CA TRP A 251 17.63 -5.51 -4.86
C TRP A 251 16.48 -6.51 -4.87
N ALA A 252 16.79 -7.80 -4.76
CA ALA A 252 15.79 -8.86 -4.70
C ALA A 252 14.81 -8.64 -3.53
N GLU A 253 15.33 -8.43 -2.32
CA GLU A 253 14.49 -8.17 -1.14
C GLU A 253 13.58 -6.95 -1.34
N SER A 254 14.15 -5.85 -1.85
CA SER A 254 13.38 -4.63 -2.12
C SER A 254 12.28 -4.87 -3.15
N ILE A 255 12.57 -5.61 -4.23
CA ILE A 255 11.57 -5.99 -5.24
C ILE A 255 10.48 -6.85 -4.62
N PHE A 256 10.85 -7.87 -3.84
CA PHE A 256 9.90 -8.77 -3.18
C PHE A 256 8.97 -7.99 -2.25
N ARG A 257 9.54 -7.17 -1.35
CA ARG A 257 8.80 -6.34 -0.40
C ARG A 257 7.82 -5.41 -1.12
N ASN A 258 8.27 -4.75 -2.18
CA ASN A 258 7.42 -3.83 -2.93
C ASN A 258 6.30 -4.55 -3.69
N ILE A 259 6.60 -5.69 -4.31
CA ILE A 259 5.57 -6.53 -4.94
C ILE A 259 4.54 -7.00 -3.90
N ASN A 260 4.99 -7.44 -2.72
CA ASN A 260 4.10 -7.83 -1.62
C ASN A 260 3.19 -6.67 -1.24
N ASN A 261 3.74 -5.48 -1.02
CA ASN A 261 2.99 -4.27 -0.68
C ASN A 261 1.97 -3.88 -1.76
N LEU A 262 2.31 -4.05 -3.03
CA LEU A 262 1.42 -3.74 -4.16
C LEU A 262 0.21 -4.69 -4.24
N TYR A 263 0.42 -5.98 -3.92
CA TYR A 263 -0.62 -7.02 -3.97
C TYR A 263 -1.28 -7.31 -2.62
N ASN A 264 -0.96 -6.52 -1.59
CA ASN A 264 -1.60 -6.63 -0.30
C ASN A 264 -3.00 -6.00 -0.34
N THR A 265 -3.92 -6.68 -1.01
CA THR A 265 -5.34 -6.29 -1.11
C THR A 265 -6.18 -7.00 -0.05
N ARG A 266 -5.61 -7.24 1.13
CA ARG A 266 -6.26 -8.07 2.15
C ARG A 266 -7.53 -7.39 2.65
N SER A 267 -8.59 -8.18 2.65
CA SER A 267 -9.95 -7.74 2.92
C SER A 267 -10.36 -7.90 4.38
N SER A 268 -9.48 -8.42 5.26
CA SER A 268 -9.77 -8.59 6.69
C SER A 268 -8.95 -7.58 7.51
N GLY A 269 -9.59 -6.93 8.48
CA GLY A 269 -8.89 -6.01 9.38
C GLY A 269 -7.83 -6.71 10.22
N ARG A 270 -8.08 -7.96 10.63
CA ARG A 270 -7.10 -8.79 11.36
C ARG A 270 -5.79 -8.97 10.59
N ASP A 271 -5.87 -9.37 9.32
CA ASP A 271 -4.66 -9.60 8.53
C ASP A 271 -3.89 -8.29 8.27
N GLN A 272 -4.60 -7.16 8.18
CA GLN A 272 -3.97 -5.87 8.05
C GLN A 272 -3.16 -5.49 9.30
N ILE A 273 -3.67 -5.76 10.51
CA ILE A 273 -2.91 -5.57 11.75
C ILE A 273 -1.67 -6.48 11.77
N LEU A 274 -1.82 -7.75 11.40
CA LEU A 274 -0.70 -8.70 11.34
C LEU A 274 0.37 -8.27 10.31
N LEU A 275 -0.04 -7.66 9.20
CA LEU A 275 0.90 -7.07 8.26
C LEU A 275 1.72 -5.95 8.89
N TRP A 276 1.06 -4.98 9.53
CA TRP A 276 1.76 -3.86 10.17
C TRP A 276 2.66 -4.35 11.31
N LEU A 277 2.25 -5.37 12.06
CA LEU A 277 3.08 -6.06 13.05
C LEU A 277 4.33 -6.66 12.40
N GLN A 278 4.17 -7.39 11.30
CA GLN A 278 5.30 -7.98 10.59
C GLN A 278 6.25 -6.90 10.05
N MET A 279 5.73 -5.80 9.47
CA MET A 279 6.53 -4.67 9.01
C MET A 279 7.31 -3.99 10.15
N PHE A 280 6.68 -3.86 11.33
CA PHE A 280 7.35 -3.34 12.52
C PHE A 280 8.52 -4.23 12.96
N LYS A 281 8.32 -5.55 13.01
CA LYS A 281 9.39 -6.52 13.33
C LYS A 281 10.55 -6.44 12.33
N GLU A 282 10.25 -6.34 11.04
CA GLU A 282 11.25 -6.15 9.98
C GLU A 282 12.04 -4.85 10.15
N GLN A 283 11.37 -3.77 10.58
CA GLN A 283 12.00 -2.49 10.88
C GLN A 283 12.94 -2.59 12.08
N LEU A 284 12.52 -3.25 13.18
CA LEU A 284 13.38 -3.47 14.34
C LEU A 284 14.65 -4.22 13.96
N LEU A 285 14.52 -5.31 13.21
CA LEU A 285 15.63 -6.12 12.75
C LEU A 285 16.60 -5.33 11.85
N SER A 286 16.05 -4.47 10.97
CA SER A 286 16.83 -3.61 10.09
C SER A 286 17.57 -2.51 10.86
N GLN A 287 16.93 -1.88 11.86
CA GLN A 287 17.53 -0.82 12.67
C GLN A 287 18.70 -1.32 13.52
N GLN A 288 18.61 -2.54 14.08
CA GLN A 288 19.69 -3.15 14.85
C GLN A 288 20.98 -3.33 14.04
N GLN A 289 20.86 -3.62 12.74
CA GLN A 289 21.98 -3.87 11.83
C GLN A 289 22.58 -2.60 11.22
N LEU A 290 21.78 -1.54 11.08
CA LEU A 290 22.27 -0.24 10.62
C LEU A 290 23.23 0.43 11.63
N ILE A 291 23.17 0.04 12.90
CA ILE A 291 24.01 0.58 13.98
C ILE A 291 25.42 -0.06 13.99
N SER A 292 25.61 -1.26 13.42
CA SER A 292 26.86 -2.04 13.52
C SER A 292 27.86 -1.92 12.35
N GLN A 293 27.73 -0.93 11.46
CA GLN A 293 28.68 -0.67 10.37
C GLN A 293 29.06 -1.89 9.50
N GLN A 294 28.14 -2.34 8.64
CA GLN A 294 28.33 -2.75 7.23
C GLN A 294 26.98 -3.29 6.74
N ASP A 295 26.70 -3.18 5.44
CA ASP A 295 25.46 -3.64 4.81
C ASP A 295 25.32 -5.19 4.91
N GLU A 296 24.92 -5.70 6.08
CA GLU A 296 24.82 -7.13 6.42
C GLU A 296 23.39 -7.70 6.24
N TRP A 297 22.68 -7.29 5.20
CA TRP A 297 21.37 -7.88 4.83
C TRP A 297 21.42 -9.41 4.68
N HIS A 298 22.58 -9.97 4.35
CA HIS A 298 22.79 -11.41 4.34
C HIS A 298 22.76 -12.04 5.74
N GLN A 299 23.13 -11.33 6.80
CA GLN A 299 22.93 -11.82 8.16
C GLN A 299 21.45 -11.82 8.55
N ILE A 300 20.69 -10.81 8.13
CA ILE A 300 19.23 -10.77 8.29
C ILE A 300 18.59 -11.96 7.58
N ASN A 301 18.94 -12.21 6.31
CA ASN A 301 18.40 -13.35 5.57
C ASN A 301 18.85 -14.70 6.17
N GLY A 302 20.05 -14.81 6.71
CA GLY A 302 20.52 -16.01 7.41
C GLY A 302 19.77 -16.25 8.72
N LEU A 303 19.44 -15.19 9.47
CA LEU A 303 18.57 -15.27 10.64
C LEU A 303 17.14 -15.66 10.25
N LYS A 304 16.58 -15.04 9.20
CA LYS A 304 15.25 -15.37 8.70
C LYS A 304 15.16 -16.81 8.20
N GLU A 305 16.20 -17.32 7.54
CA GLU A 305 16.28 -18.73 7.13
C GLU A 305 16.26 -19.66 8.36
N ALA A 306 16.95 -19.29 9.44
CA ALA A 306 17.08 -20.15 10.62
C ALA A 306 15.91 -20.04 11.60
N TYR A 307 15.32 -18.85 11.75
CA TYR A 307 14.37 -18.51 12.83
C TYR A 307 13.20 -17.61 12.38
N GLY A 308 13.11 -17.26 11.09
CA GLY A 308 12.15 -16.27 10.61
C GLY A 308 10.70 -16.65 10.86
N GLU A 309 10.36 -17.92 10.69
CA GLU A 309 9.01 -18.46 10.98
C GLU A 309 8.68 -18.33 12.48
N GLU A 310 9.61 -18.68 13.37
CA GLU A 310 9.44 -18.55 14.83
C GLU A 310 9.20 -17.09 15.27
N LEU A 311 9.75 -16.14 14.51
CA LEU A 311 9.66 -14.71 14.80
C LEU A 311 8.51 -14.01 14.06
N GLY A 312 7.77 -14.72 13.19
CA GLY A 312 6.71 -14.13 12.36
C GLY A 312 7.24 -13.13 11.32
N LEU A 313 8.48 -13.31 10.86
CA LEU A 313 9.13 -12.48 9.84
C LEU A 313 8.72 -12.90 8.42
N ILE A 314 9.00 -12.05 7.44
CA ILE A 314 8.76 -12.41 6.03
C ILE A 314 9.85 -13.40 5.62
N VAL A 315 9.45 -14.63 5.29
CA VAL A 315 10.36 -15.71 4.84
C VAL A 315 10.05 -16.18 3.42
N ASP A 316 8.95 -15.73 2.84
CA ASP A 316 8.49 -16.16 1.51
C ASP A 316 9.56 -15.95 0.44
N HIS A 317 10.40 -14.92 0.55
CA HIS A 317 11.51 -14.67 -0.39
C HIS A 317 12.71 -15.61 -0.23
N LEU A 318 12.69 -16.49 0.77
CA LEU A 318 13.72 -17.49 1.05
C LEU A 318 13.34 -18.89 0.54
N ASN A 319 12.20 -19.03 -0.14
CA ASN A 319 11.79 -20.29 -0.76
C ASN A 319 12.82 -20.82 -1.76
N GLU A 320 12.72 -22.09 -2.16
CA GLU A 320 13.67 -22.75 -3.07
C GLU A 320 13.97 -21.95 -4.35
N ASN A 321 12.96 -21.38 -5.01
CA ASN A 321 13.09 -20.63 -6.27
C ASN A 321 13.81 -19.28 -6.11
N LEU A 322 13.76 -18.68 -4.92
CA LEU A 322 14.34 -17.36 -4.64
C LEU A 322 15.62 -17.44 -3.79
N SER A 323 15.78 -18.52 -3.03
CA SER A 323 16.86 -18.78 -2.07
C SER A 323 18.26 -18.67 -2.68
N ALA A 324 18.43 -19.09 -3.94
CA ALA A 324 19.72 -19.10 -4.60
C ALA A 324 20.34 -17.68 -4.70
N LEU A 325 19.51 -16.64 -4.77
CA LEU A 325 19.94 -15.23 -4.75
C LEU A 325 19.89 -14.63 -3.34
N THR A 326 18.80 -14.85 -2.61
CA THR A 326 18.55 -14.21 -1.30
C THR A 326 19.41 -14.79 -0.19
N LEU A 327 19.83 -16.05 -0.32
CA LEU A 327 20.71 -16.77 0.62
C LEU A 327 22.16 -16.90 0.13
N ARG A 328 22.53 -16.43 -1.07
CA ARG A 328 23.87 -16.62 -1.65
C ARG A 328 25.03 -16.20 -0.72
N GLN A 329 24.81 -15.15 0.06
CA GLN A 329 25.79 -14.56 0.95
C GLN A 329 25.61 -15.03 2.41
N THR A 330 24.64 -15.92 2.68
CA THR A 330 24.47 -16.54 4.00
C THR A 330 25.43 -17.71 4.14
N SER A 331 25.75 -18.06 5.38
CA SER A 331 26.68 -19.13 5.67
C SER A 331 26.12 -20.04 6.74
N LYS A 332 26.11 -21.34 6.45
CA LYS A 332 25.64 -22.38 7.37
C LYS A 332 26.72 -22.91 8.32
N THR A 333 27.91 -22.29 8.34
CA THR A 333 28.99 -22.66 9.27
C THR A 333 28.57 -22.47 10.73
N PRO A 334 29.13 -23.24 11.68
CA PRO A 334 28.80 -23.13 13.11
C PRO A 334 28.95 -21.70 13.66
N VAL A 335 29.98 -20.98 13.22
CA VAL A 335 30.24 -19.59 13.65
C VAL A 335 29.12 -18.65 13.22
N ASN A 336 28.64 -18.75 11.97
CA ASN A 336 27.57 -17.88 11.48
C ASN A 336 26.19 -18.28 12.05
N LYS A 337 25.96 -19.58 12.30
CA LYS A 337 24.77 -20.01 13.07
C LYS A 337 24.74 -19.39 14.47
N LEU A 338 25.90 -19.30 15.15
CA LEU A 338 26.00 -18.61 16.44
C LEU A 338 25.68 -17.11 16.31
N LYS A 339 26.16 -16.45 15.25
CA LYS A 339 25.79 -15.05 14.98
C LYS A 339 24.28 -14.88 14.79
N TYR A 340 23.64 -15.74 14.00
CA TYR A 340 22.19 -15.69 13.79
C TYR A 340 21.42 -15.91 15.10
N PHE A 341 21.90 -16.80 15.96
CA PHE A 341 21.33 -17.01 17.29
C PHE A 341 21.48 -15.78 18.19
N VAL A 342 22.65 -15.14 18.19
CA VAL A 342 22.88 -13.88 18.94
C VAL A 342 21.95 -12.77 18.44
N LEU A 343 21.80 -12.64 17.12
CA LEU A 343 20.87 -11.68 16.53
C LEU A 343 19.41 -11.98 16.87
N LYS A 344 19.00 -13.25 16.87
CA LYS A 344 17.66 -13.67 17.33
C LYS A 344 17.42 -13.22 18.76
N ASN A 345 18.33 -13.52 19.68
CA ASN A 345 18.19 -13.13 21.08
C ASN A 345 18.13 -11.62 21.24
N HIS A 346 18.94 -10.86 20.48
CA HIS A 346 18.91 -9.41 20.52
C HIS A 346 17.58 -8.85 20.00
N PHE A 347 17.08 -9.39 18.88
CA PHE A 347 15.75 -9.08 18.35
C PHE A 347 14.66 -9.34 19.40
N GLU A 348 14.63 -10.51 20.03
CA GLU A 348 13.63 -10.85 21.05
C GLU A 348 13.67 -9.91 22.24
N GLN A 349 14.87 -9.55 22.73
CA GLN A 349 15.00 -8.59 23.83
C GLN A 349 14.53 -7.20 23.45
N THR A 350 14.89 -6.71 22.26
CA THR A 350 14.43 -5.40 21.79
C THR A 350 12.92 -5.39 21.57
N TYR A 351 12.37 -6.41 20.91
CA TYR A 351 10.94 -6.52 20.67
C TYR A 351 10.16 -6.57 21.98
N LYS A 352 10.63 -7.32 22.99
CA LYS A 352 10.02 -7.34 24.32
C LYS A 352 9.94 -5.95 24.97
N SER A 353 10.92 -5.09 24.73
CA SER A 353 10.94 -3.72 25.26
C SER A 353 10.25 -2.67 24.39
N SER A 354 9.75 -3.03 23.20
CA SER A 354 9.29 -2.05 22.19
C SER A 354 7.78 -1.85 22.17
N TYR A 355 7.10 -1.93 23.33
CA TYR A 355 5.65 -1.78 23.41
C TYR A 355 5.18 -0.44 22.82
N SER A 356 5.74 0.67 23.32
CA SER A 356 5.32 2.02 22.92
C SER A 356 5.55 2.27 21.43
N GLU A 357 6.69 1.80 20.91
CA GLU A 357 7.05 1.90 19.50
C GLU A 357 6.13 1.06 18.62
N LEU A 358 5.74 -0.14 19.08
CA LEU A 358 4.80 -1.00 18.37
C LEU A 358 3.43 -0.34 18.23
N ILE A 359 2.86 0.17 19.32
CA ILE A 359 1.56 0.85 19.31
C ILE A 359 1.60 2.07 18.39
N GLN A 360 2.63 2.90 18.53
CA GLN A 360 2.82 4.10 17.72
C GLN A 360 2.91 3.76 16.24
N TYR A 361 3.72 2.76 15.88
CA TYR A 361 3.92 2.35 14.50
C TYR A 361 2.61 1.92 13.84
N ILE A 362 1.84 1.05 14.51
CA ILE A 362 0.58 0.54 13.98
C ILE A 362 -0.47 1.65 13.89
N TYR A 363 -0.52 2.56 14.87
CA TYR A 363 -1.43 3.69 14.84
C TYR A 363 -1.11 4.67 13.69
N ASP A 364 0.16 5.00 13.47
CA ASP A 364 0.56 5.85 12.34
C ASP A 364 0.28 5.17 10.98
N ALA A 365 0.49 3.85 10.91
CA ALA A 365 0.14 3.06 9.74
C ALA A 365 -1.38 3.09 9.46
N PHE A 366 -2.22 3.06 10.49
CA PHE A 366 -3.66 3.22 10.36
C PHE A 366 -4.03 4.61 9.85
N LEU A 367 -3.51 5.68 10.46
CA LEU A 367 -3.84 7.07 10.08
C LEU A 367 -3.45 7.39 8.63
N THR A 368 -2.34 6.83 8.17
CA THR A 368 -1.85 7.04 6.79
C THR A 368 -2.46 6.06 5.78
N SER A 369 -3.25 5.08 6.23
CA SER A 369 -3.88 4.10 5.35
C SER A 369 -5.08 4.67 4.58
N PRO A 370 -5.40 4.14 3.38
CA PRO A 370 -6.59 4.54 2.65
C PRO A 370 -7.90 4.26 3.43
N PRO A 371 -8.99 5.02 3.17
CA PRO A 371 -10.27 4.84 3.86
C PRO A 371 -10.82 3.40 3.82
N GLU A 372 -10.59 2.68 2.73
CA GLU A 372 -10.98 1.27 2.57
C GLU A 372 -10.29 0.37 3.62
N ILE A 373 -9.01 0.62 3.91
CA ILE A 373 -8.25 -0.12 4.91
C ILE A 373 -8.73 0.26 6.31
N GLN A 374 -8.92 1.56 6.57
CA GLN A 374 -9.47 2.04 7.84
C GLN A 374 -10.85 1.42 8.12
N ALA A 375 -11.70 1.31 7.10
CA ALA A 375 -13.01 0.65 7.20
C ALA A 375 -12.90 -0.84 7.52
N ASN A 376 -11.89 -1.55 7.00
CA ASN A 376 -11.63 -2.96 7.34
C ASN A 376 -11.21 -3.12 8.81
N ILE A 377 -10.38 -2.21 9.32
CA ILE A 377 -9.99 -2.18 10.75
C ILE A 377 -11.21 -1.91 11.63
N TYR A 378 -12.01 -0.91 11.27
CA TYR A 378 -13.26 -0.60 11.96
C TYR A 378 -14.23 -1.80 11.97
N SER A 379 -14.41 -2.44 10.82
CA SER A 379 -15.30 -3.62 10.70
C SER A 379 -14.80 -4.79 11.54
N PHE A 380 -13.48 -4.98 11.63
CA PHE A 380 -12.89 -5.99 12.50
C PHE A 380 -13.15 -5.66 13.98
N LEU A 381 -12.84 -4.44 14.43
CA LEU A 381 -13.13 -3.99 15.78
C LEU A 381 -14.61 -4.15 16.16
N LEU A 382 -15.50 -3.72 15.26
CA LEU A 382 -16.94 -3.84 15.44
C LEU A 382 -17.40 -5.29 15.57
N SER A 383 -16.85 -6.20 14.76
CA SER A 383 -17.13 -7.63 14.85
C SER A 383 -16.70 -8.21 16.19
N GLU A 384 -15.53 -7.81 16.69
CA GLU A 384 -15.00 -8.31 17.97
C GLU A 384 -15.83 -7.81 19.16
N VAL A 385 -16.24 -6.53 19.16
CA VAL A 385 -17.17 -6.01 20.18
C VAL A 385 -18.54 -6.67 20.07
N ALA A 386 -19.06 -6.88 18.85
CA ALA A 386 -20.34 -7.57 18.63
C ALA A 386 -20.31 -9.00 19.17
N ASN A 387 -19.21 -9.72 18.97
CA ASN A 387 -19.01 -11.07 19.52
C ASN A 387 -18.94 -11.06 21.05
N LEU A 388 -18.28 -10.07 21.65
CA LEU A 388 -18.16 -9.92 23.10
C LEU A 388 -19.52 -9.69 23.78
N ILE A 389 -20.33 -8.77 23.24
CA ILE A 389 -21.64 -8.46 23.83
C ILE A 389 -22.73 -9.47 23.44
N ASN A 390 -22.61 -10.05 22.23
CA ASN A 390 -23.56 -10.99 21.65
C ASN A 390 -25.03 -10.50 21.65
N LEU A 391 -25.23 -9.22 21.29
CA LEU A 391 -26.55 -8.56 21.21
C LEU A 391 -26.76 -7.88 19.84
N PRO A 392 -26.74 -8.64 18.72
CA PRO A 392 -26.76 -8.07 17.37
C PRO A 392 -28.02 -7.26 17.05
N GLU A 393 -29.14 -7.51 17.73
CA GLU A 393 -30.44 -6.87 17.49
C GLU A 393 -30.59 -5.48 18.14
N THR A 394 -29.60 -5.05 18.94
CA THR A 394 -29.69 -3.84 19.79
C THR A 394 -28.88 -2.66 19.25
N GLY A 395 -27.87 -2.91 18.42
CA GLY A 395 -26.95 -1.88 17.92
C GLY A 395 -25.89 -1.42 18.93
N GLU A 396 -25.88 -1.94 20.16
CA GLU A 396 -24.98 -1.45 21.23
C GLU A 396 -23.49 -1.66 20.96
N HIS A 397 -23.13 -2.61 20.10
CA HIS A 397 -21.74 -2.80 19.68
C HIS A 397 -21.21 -1.55 18.95
N PHE A 398 -22.05 -0.82 18.21
CA PHE A 398 -21.66 0.46 17.62
C PHE A 398 -21.41 1.52 18.70
N ASN A 399 -22.31 1.61 19.70
CA ASN A 399 -22.19 2.59 20.78
C ASN A 399 -20.91 2.36 21.59
N ILE A 400 -20.62 1.12 21.98
CA ILE A 400 -19.39 0.77 22.68
C ILE A 400 -18.16 1.14 21.84
N VAL A 401 -18.15 0.81 20.55
CA VAL A 401 -16.99 1.13 19.70
C VAL A 401 -16.76 2.63 19.61
N MET A 402 -17.82 3.41 19.39
CA MET A 402 -17.72 4.87 19.33
C MET A 402 -17.27 5.45 20.67
N ASP A 403 -17.89 5.03 21.77
CA ASP A 403 -17.62 5.60 23.09
C ASP A 403 -16.24 5.21 23.65
N CYS A 404 -15.70 4.05 23.29
CA CYS A 404 -14.43 3.56 23.82
C CYS A 404 -13.23 3.94 22.96
N PHE A 405 -13.39 4.09 21.64
CA PHE A 405 -12.27 4.14 20.71
C PHE A 405 -12.28 5.34 19.76
N TYR A 406 -13.30 6.20 19.85
CA TYR A 406 -13.37 7.44 19.09
C TYR A 406 -13.51 8.64 20.03
N ASP A 407 -12.96 9.78 19.63
CA ASP A 407 -13.18 11.04 20.35
C ASP A 407 -14.46 11.75 19.91
N ASP A 408 -14.72 12.91 20.52
CA ASP A 408 -15.85 13.79 20.18
C ASP A 408 -15.84 14.27 18.72
N ASN A 409 -14.67 14.23 18.04
CA ASN A 409 -14.53 14.59 16.63
C ASN A 409 -14.73 13.39 15.69
N CYS A 410 -15.06 12.22 16.24
CA CYS A 410 -15.12 10.94 15.52
C CYS A 410 -13.77 10.53 14.92
N GLU A 411 -12.66 10.90 15.56
CA GLU A 411 -11.32 10.43 15.23
C GLU A 411 -10.98 9.18 16.04
N PHE A 412 -10.51 8.15 15.34
CA PHE A 412 -10.10 6.88 15.95
C PHE A 412 -8.86 7.07 16.82
N GLN A 413 -8.94 6.60 18.07
CA GLN A 413 -7.89 6.79 19.08
C GLN A 413 -6.97 5.57 19.19
N ARG A 414 -5.83 5.75 19.87
CA ARG A 414 -4.80 4.71 20.05
C ARG A 414 -5.31 3.50 20.83
N GLU A 415 -6.25 3.73 21.73
CA GLU A 415 -6.93 2.76 22.57
C GLU A 415 -7.58 1.66 21.73
N GLY A 416 -8.09 2.00 20.54
CA GLY A 416 -8.60 1.01 19.60
C GLY A 416 -7.52 0.07 19.08
N ILE A 417 -6.31 0.58 18.78
CA ILE A 417 -5.16 -0.26 18.40
C ILE A 417 -4.71 -1.13 19.58
N ILE A 418 -4.62 -0.57 20.79
CA ILE A 418 -4.28 -1.31 22.01
C ILE A 418 -5.26 -2.46 22.20
N TYR A 419 -6.56 -2.18 22.13
CA TYR A 419 -7.60 -3.19 22.28
C TYR A 419 -7.50 -4.29 21.21
N LEU A 420 -7.32 -3.92 19.93
CA LEU A 420 -7.15 -4.89 18.84
C LEU A 420 -5.91 -5.78 19.06
N LEU A 421 -4.78 -5.22 19.48
CA LEU A 421 -3.58 -6.03 19.74
C LEU A 421 -3.75 -6.93 20.96
N TYR A 422 -4.49 -6.47 21.97
CA TYR A 422 -4.79 -7.25 23.16
C TYR A 422 -5.69 -8.46 22.85
N ILE A 423 -6.80 -8.28 22.13
CA ILE A 423 -7.69 -9.40 21.75
C ILE A 423 -7.05 -10.37 20.75
N MET A 424 -6.00 -9.92 20.06
CA MET A 424 -5.18 -10.76 19.18
C MET A 424 -4.04 -11.46 19.95
N ASP A 425 -3.99 -11.30 21.28
CA ASP A 425 -2.95 -11.79 22.21
C ASP A 425 -1.53 -11.28 21.91
N ILE A 426 -1.36 -10.31 21.00
CA ILE A 426 -0.06 -9.75 20.61
C ILE A 426 0.58 -8.98 21.76
N ILE A 427 -0.24 -8.36 22.60
CA ILE A 427 0.18 -7.71 23.84
C ILE A 427 -0.56 -8.35 25.00
N VAL A 428 0.10 -8.39 26.16
CA VAL A 428 -0.46 -8.90 27.41
C VAL A 428 -0.26 -7.88 28.52
N SER A 429 -1.19 -7.84 29.48
CA SER A 429 -1.05 -7.00 30.65
C SER A 429 0.24 -7.37 31.37
N LYS A 430 1.04 -6.38 31.78
CA LYS A 430 2.17 -6.64 32.68
C LYS A 430 1.59 -7.18 33.98
N ASN A 431 1.92 -8.42 34.31
CA ASN A 431 1.63 -8.93 35.64
C ASN A 431 2.36 -8.03 36.65
N THR A 432 1.59 -7.40 37.53
CA THR A 432 2.11 -6.62 38.66
C THR A 432 2.66 -7.54 39.74
#